data_AF-A0A6N7HG13-F1
#
_entry.id   AF-A0A6N7HG13-F1
#
_cell.length_a   1.000
_cell.length_b   1.000
_cell.length_c   1.000
_cell.angle_alpha   90.00
_cell.angle_beta   90.00
_cell.angle_gamma   90.00
#
_symmetry.space_group_name_H-M   'P 1'
#
loop_
_entity.id
_entity.type
_entity.pdbx_description
1 polymer ?
#
loop_
_entity_poly.entity_id
_entity_poly.type
_entity_poly.pdbx_seq_one_letter_code
_entity_poly.pdbx_strand_id
1 'polypeptide(L)'
;MTTRFNTQLFDELIAPGASQFNEAEIPDMQDRHENRRFWVTHLFLNSVASGRYKSPLNAYATAFLRRAEDAFVMHDLARDATLKLLTLPQMTPSHYARALLHWEGFLTQAAQAQHVLLRTIRHLSGDETHKVYQPGDGSVEQRLNAVHNALKHAEKRINNNQILPDSVSPVWMTNEGLQSTDANLTWPETGEVLDELARWADGLQNPSGFSEWLRGQSADSD
;
A
#
# COMPACT_ATOMS: atom_id res chain seq x y z
N MET A 1 25.83 27.95 2.78
CA MET A 1 24.91 28.57 1.81
C MET A 1 23.62 27.77 1.84
N THR A 2 22.50 28.37 2.26
CA THR A 2 21.20 27.73 2.26
C THR A 2 20.49 28.15 0.98
N THR A 3 20.40 27.25 -0.01
CA THR A 3 19.78 27.55 -1.31
C THR A 3 18.27 27.48 -1.19
N ARG A 4 17.60 28.63 -1.03
CA ARG A 4 16.13 28.70 -1.00
C ARG A 4 15.56 28.45 -2.40
N PHE A 5 14.81 27.36 -2.58
CA PHE A 5 14.15 27.05 -3.85
C PHE A 5 12.91 27.95 -4.03
N ASN A 6 12.63 28.34 -5.28
CA ASN A 6 11.41 29.04 -5.64
C ASN A 6 10.23 28.05 -5.53
N THR A 7 9.17 28.44 -4.83
CA THR A 7 7.99 27.58 -4.56
C THR A 7 7.27 27.18 -5.83
N GLN A 8 7.12 28.10 -6.79
CA GLN A 8 6.49 27.83 -8.08
C GLN A 8 7.29 26.78 -8.86
N LEU A 9 8.61 26.96 -8.98
CA LEU A 9 9.46 25.97 -9.66
C LEU A 9 9.47 24.62 -8.93
N PHE A 10 9.29 24.62 -7.61
CA PHE A 10 9.20 23.38 -6.84
C PHE A 10 7.91 22.63 -7.15
N ASP A 11 6.78 23.34 -7.22
CA ASP A 11 5.49 22.74 -7.57
C ASP A 11 5.46 22.23 -9.02
N GLU A 12 6.02 23.00 -9.97
CA GLU A 12 6.06 22.65 -11.40
C GLU A 12 7.03 21.49 -11.72
N LEU A 13 8.17 21.40 -11.00
CA LEU A 13 9.23 20.44 -11.33
C LEU A 13 9.26 19.20 -10.44
N ILE A 14 8.49 19.16 -9.34
CA ILE A 14 8.50 18.05 -8.38
C ILE A 14 7.12 17.42 -8.24
N ALA A 15 6.13 18.20 -7.82
CA ALA A 15 4.76 17.74 -7.69
C ALA A 15 3.82 18.92 -7.38
N PRO A 16 2.56 18.87 -7.85
CA PRO A 16 1.58 19.89 -7.53
C PRO A 16 1.41 20.08 -6.01
N GLY A 17 1.63 21.31 -5.54
CA GLY A 17 1.49 21.68 -4.14
C GLY A 17 2.59 21.13 -3.21
N ALA A 18 3.69 20.58 -3.75
CA ALA A 18 4.80 20.08 -2.94
C ALA A 18 5.42 21.16 -2.05
N SER A 19 5.37 22.43 -2.45
CA SER A 19 5.83 23.58 -1.68
C SER A 19 4.97 23.87 -0.44
N GLN A 20 3.73 23.36 -0.42
CA GLN A 20 2.80 23.47 0.69
C GLN A 20 2.85 22.27 1.63
N PHE A 21 3.54 21.19 1.24
CA PHE A 21 3.65 19.99 2.04
C PHE A 21 4.49 20.24 3.30
N ASN A 22 3.82 20.36 4.45
CA ASN A 22 4.44 20.79 5.71
C ASN A 22 3.95 20.02 6.95
N GLU A 23 2.97 19.15 6.81
CA GLU A 23 2.48 18.27 7.87
C GLU A 23 2.04 16.93 7.28
N ALA A 24 2.06 15.88 8.08
CA ALA A 24 1.55 14.56 7.70
C ALA A 24 1.22 13.74 8.97
N GLU A 25 -0.04 13.33 9.11
CA GLU A 25 -0.49 12.51 10.24
C GLU A 25 -0.35 11.01 9.91
N ILE A 26 0.89 10.55 9.79
CA ILE A 26 1.17 9.18 9.35
C ILE A 26 1.08 8.20 10.53
N PRO A 27 0.17 7.22 10.51
CA PRO A 27 -0.01 6.29 11.61
C PRO A 27 1.27 5.50 11.86
N ASP A 28 1.59 5.27 13.14
CA ASP A 28 2.64 4.33 13.50
C ASP A 28 2.06 2.91 13.58
N MET A 29 2.65 1.99 12.82
CA MET A 29 2.20 0.61 12.69
C MET A 29 3.15 -0.37 13.38
N GLN A 30 4.20 0.11 14.06
CA GLN A 30 5.22 -0.75 14.66
C GLN A 30 4.66 -1.64 15.79
N ASP A 31 3.80 -1.07 16.62
CA ASP A 31 3.26 -1.74 17.82
C ASP A 31 1.88 -2.38 17.60
N ARG A 32 1.26 -2.18 16.43
CA ARG A 32 -0.10 -2.71 16.15
C ARG A 32 -0.10 -4.20 15.78
N HIS A 33 0.98 -4.67 15.15
CA HIS A 33 1.07 -6.02 14.58
C HIS A 33 2.44 -6.64 14.86
N GLU A 34 2.63 -7.22 16.04
CA GLU A 34 3.90 -7.83 16.46
C GLU A 34 4.39 -8.92 15.49
N ASN A 35 3.46 -9.65 14.86
CA ASN A 35 3.75 -10.76 13.95
C ASN A 35 4.08 -10.34 12.51
N ARG A 36 3.99 -9.05 12.16
CA ARG A 36 4.12 -8.54 10.78
C ARG A 36 5.47 -8.83 10.10
N ARG A 37 6.48 -9.26 10.86
CA ARG A 37 7.82 -9.62 10.35
C ARG A 37 8.05 -11.12 10.22
N PHE A 38 7.08 -11.92 10.62
CA PHE A 38 7.24 -13.37 10.77
C PHE A 38 6.18 -14.18 10.04
N TRP A 39 5.27 -13.58 9.28
CA TRP A 39 4.20 -14.32 8.61
C TRP A 39 4.73 -15.36 7.62
N VAL A 40 5.74 -15.02 6.82
CA VAL A 40 6.36 -15.97 5.89
C VAL A 40 7.09 -17.08 6.67
N THR A 41 7.77 -16.72 7.76
CA THR A 41 8.41 -17.69 8.65
C THR A 41 7.40 -18.62 9.30
N HIS A 42 6.28 -18.09 9.79
CA HIS A 42 5.20 -18.85 10.39
C HIS A 42 4.53 -19.75 9.36
N LEU A 43 4.28 -19.29 8.13
CA LEU A 43 3.78 -20.15 7.06
C LEU A 43 4.72 -21.32 6.81
N PHE A 44 6.04 -21.08 6.76
CA PHE A 44 7.02 -22.14 6.59
C PHE A 44 6.97 -23.15 7.75
N LEU A 45 7.00 -22.68 8.99
CA LEU A 45 6.97 -23.53 10.18
C LEU A 45 5.65 -24.33 10.29
N ASN A 46 4.51 -23.68 10.09
CA ASN A 46 3.19 -24.32 10.08
C ASN A 46 3.06 -25.33 8.93
N SER A 47 3.69 -25.05 7.78
CA SER A 47 3.76 -25.98 6.64
C SER A 47 4.58 -27.23 6.93
N VAL A 48 5.53 -27.16 7.86
CA VAL A 48 6.30 -28.32 8.31
C VAL A 48 5.52 -29.09 9.39
N ALA A 49 4.87 -28.40 10.32
CA ALA A 49 4.25 -29.00 11.50
C ALA A 49 2.80 -29.49 11.30
N SER A 50 1.96 -28.72 10.60
CA SER A 50 0.50 -28.86 10.68
C SER A 50 -0.19 -29.14 9.34
N GLY A 51 0.53 -29.03 8.22
CA GLY A 51 0.00 -29.29 6.88
C GLY A 51 0.31 -28.17 5.90
N ARG A 52 0.20 -28.46 4.61
CA ARG A 52 0.65 -27.56 3.53
C ARG A 52 -0.50 -27.20 2.61
N TYR A 53 -0.52 -25.96 2.14
CA TYR A 53 -1.31 -25.62 0.96
C TYR A 53 -0.81 -26.44 -0.23
N LYS A 54 -1.76 -26.89 -1.07
CA LYS A 54 -1.44 -27.52 -2.36
C LYS A 54 -1.25 -26.45 -3.43
N SER A 55 -0.61 -26.80 -4.53
CA SER A 55 -0.53 -25.93 -5.71
C SER A 55 -1.94 -25.74 -6.32
N PRO A 56 -2.30 -24.54 -6.80
CA PRO A 56 -1.52 -23.30 -6.84
C PRO A 56 -1.58 -22.44 -5.56
N LEU A 57 -2.39 -22.82 -4.57
CA LEU A 57 -2.67 -22.01 -3.39
C LEU A 57 -1.43 -21.67 -2.55
N ASN A 58 -0.46 -22.58 -2.45
CA ASN A 58 0.80 -22.31 -1.75
C ASN A 58 1.57 -21.14 -2.35
N ALA A 59 1.56 -21.00 -3.68
CA ALA A 59 2.22 -19.89 -4.37
C ALA A 59 1.50 -18.58 -4.11
N TYR A 60 0.16 -18.57 -4.14
CA TYR A 60 -0.62 -17.38 -3.81
C TYR A 60 -0.44 -16.97 -2.35
N ALA A 61 -0.50 -17.91 -1.41
CA ALA A 61 -0.29 -17.63 0.01
C ALA A 61 1.09 -17.04 0.28
N THR A 62 2.15 -17.66 -0.27
CA THR A 62 3.51 -17.15 -0.11
C THR A 62 3.68 -15.77 -0.73
N ALA A 63 3.11 -15.56 -1.93
CA ALA A 63 3.17 -14.26 -2.58
C ALA A 63 2.42 -13.19 -1.78
N PHE A 64 1.22 -13.49 -1.28
CA PHE A 64 0.46 -12.56 -0.43
C PHE A 64 1.25 -12.16 0.82
N LEU A 65 1.73 -13.13 1.60
CA LEU A 65 2.43 -12.86 2.85
C LEU A 65 3.68 -12.01 2.63
N ARG A 66 4.50 -12.34 1.62
CA ARG A 66 5.68 -11.53 1.28
C ARG A 66 5.31 -10.09 0.92
N ARG A 67 4.24 -9.89 0.14
CA ARG A 67 3.77 -8.56 -0.25
C ARG A 67 3.20 -7.78 0.93
N ALA A 68 2.51 -8.45 1.85
CA ALA A 68 2.01 -7.86 3.08
C ALA A 68 3.18 -7.39 3.97
N GLU A 69 4.16 -8.27 4.25
CA GLU A 69 5.37 -7.91 5.01
C GLU A 69 6.13 -6.73 4.36
N ASP A 70 6.34 -6.78 3.05
CA ASP A 70 7.00 -5.70 2.31
C ASP A 70 6.20 -4.39 2.37
N ALA A 71 4.87 -4.43 2.38
CA ALA A 71 4.03 -3.23 2.51
C ALA A 71 4.27 -2.54 3.87
N PHE A 72 4.35 -3.30 4.96
CA PHE A 72 4.72 -2.76 6.27
C PHE A 72 6.13 -2.15 6.27
N VAL A 73 7.11 -2.83 5.67
CA VAL A 73 8.48 -2.31 5.58
C VAL A 73 8.53 -1.01 4.80
N MET A 74 7.86 -0.94 3.64
CA MET A 74 7.85 0.28 2.82
C MET A 74 7.08 1.41 3.49
N HIS A 75 6.01 1.12 4.24
CA HIS A 75 5.30 2.11 5.04
C HIS A 75 6.17 2.69 6.15
N ASP A 76 6.84 1.85 6.94
CA ASP A 76 7.77 2.29 7.99
C ASP A 76 8.87 3.20 7.40
N LEU A 77 9.48 2.78 6.29
CA LEU A 77 10.51 3.57 5.59
C LEU A 77 9.96 4.89 5.03
N ALA A 78 8.73 4.88 4.51
CA ALA A 78 8.09 6.07 3.97
C ALA A 78 7.76 7.07 5.08
N ARG A 79 7.21 6.58 6.19
CA ARG A 79 6.94 7.38 7.38
C ARG A 79 8.20 8.05 7.89
N ASP A 80 9.27 7.28 8.11
CA ASP A 80 10.53 7.82 8.61
C ASP A 80 11.12 8.87 7.67
N ALA A 81 11.10 8.60 6.35
CA ALA A 81 11.59 9.54 5.35
C ALA A 81 10.74 10.83 5.30
N THR A 82 9.42 10.73 5.39
CA THR A 82 8.51 11.88 5.41
C THR A 82 8.66 12.70 6.68
N LEU A 83 8.68 12.08 7.86
CA LEU A 83 8.87 12.80 9.12
C LEU A 83 10.22 13.51 9.15
N LYS A 84 11.29 12.83 8.70
CA LYS A 84 12.61 13.46 8.57
C LYS A 84 12.58 14.65 7.60
N LEU A 85 11.90 14.51 6.47
CA LEU A 85 11.72 15.60 5.50
C LEU A 85 11.05 16.83 6.13
N LEU A 86 9.99 16.64 6.92
CA LEU A 86 9.25 17.71 7.57
C LEU A 86 10.06 18.44 8.67
N THR A 87 11.08 17.79 9.23
CA THR A 87 11.99 18.45 10.20
C THR A 87 13.07 19.32 9.55
N LEU A 88 13.24 19.25 8.22
CA LEU A 88 14.29 20.01 7.55
C LEU A 88 13.92 21.51 7.53
N PRO A 89 14.86 22.42 7.80
CA PRO A 89 14.63 23.86 7.65
C PRO A 89 14.20 24.26 6.23
N GLN A 90 14.53 23.41 5.25
CA GLN A 90 14.12 23.57 3.88
C GLN A 90 14.01 22.22 3.17
N MET A 91 12.86 21.99 2.55
CA MET A 91 12.64 20.86 1.67
C MET A 91 13.51 20.99 0.41
N THR A 92 14.14 19.88 0.00
CA THR A 92 14.86 19.80 -1.28
C THR A 92 14.23 18.73 -2.16
N PRO A 93 14.36 18.85 -3.50
CA PRO A 93 13.86 17.86 -4.45
C PRO A 93 14.22 16.41 -4.09
N SER A 94 15.49 16.19 -3.73
CA SER A 94 15.99 14.84 -3.43
C SER A 94 15.40 14.24 -2.16
N HIS A 95 15.07 15.05 -1.16
CA HIS A 95 14.41 14.55 0.06
C HIS A 95 12.96 14.19 -0.21
N TYR A 96 12.23 15.05 -0.94
CA TYR A 96 10.86 14.77 -1.36
C TYR A 96 10.78 13.50 -2.20
N ALA A 97 11.61 13.40 -3.25
CA ALA A 97 11.65 12.23 -4.13
C ALA A 97 11.98 10.93 -3.38
N ARG A 98 12.85 10.99 -2.36
CA ARG A 98 13.17 9.82 -1.54
C ARG A 98 11.98 9.36 -0.69
N ALA A 99 11.27 10.29 -0.07
CA ALA A 99 10.07 9.96 0.70
C ALA A 99 8.99 9.38 -0.22
N LEU A 100 8.75 10.01 -1.39
CA LEU A 100 7.78 9.54 -2.37
C LEU A 100 8.11 8.14 -2.90
N LEU A 101 9.39 7.82 -3.15
CA LEU A 101 9.82 6.49 -3.59
C LEU A 101 9.37 5.38 -2.62
N HIS A 102 9.47 5.61 -1.31
CA HIS A 102 9.02 4.63 -0.32
C HIS A 102 7.50 4.48 -0.33
N TRP A 103 6.76 5.58 -0.48
CA TRP A 103 5.31 5.55 -0.64
C TRP A 103 4.85 4.82 -1.91
N GLU A 104 5.53 5.03 -3.04
CA GLU A 104 5.28 4.27 -4.28
C GLU A 104 5.51 2.77 -4.08
N GLY A 105 6.54 2.41 -3.30
CA GLY A 105 6.79 1.04 -2.88
C GLY A 105 5.66 0.49 -2.03
N PHE A 106 5.20 1.23 -1.01
CA PHE A 106 4.05 0.85 -0.19
C PHE A 106 2.80 0.60 -1.06
N LEU A 107 2.42 1.56 -1.91
CA LEU A 107 1.26 1.45 -2.81
C LEU A 107 1.35 0.20 -3.69
N THR A 108 2.54 -0.07 -4.24
CA THR A 108 2.77 -1.24 -5.11
C THR A 108 2.62 -2.55 -4.34
N GLN A 109 3.24 -2.66 -3.17
CA GLN A 109 3.22 -3.88 -2.37
C GLN A 109 1.80 -4.15 -1.84
N ALA A 110 1.12 -3.13 -1.32
CA ALA A 110 -0.23 -3.25 -0.79
C ALA A 110 -1.27 -3.61 -1.86
N ALA A 111 -1.27 -2.91 -3.00
CA ALA A 111 -2.21 -3.20 -4.09
C ALA A 111 -1.96 -4.59 -4.70
N GLN A 112 -0.69 -5.03 -4.82
CA GLN A 112 -0.38 -6.37 -5.27
C GLN A 112 -0.80 -7.44 -4.26
N ALA A 113 -0.64 -7.19 -2.95
CA ALA A 113 -1.14 -8.08 -1.92
C ALA A 113 -2.66 -8.29 -2.06
N GLN A 114 -3.45 -7.21 -2.20
CA GLN A 114 -4.91 -7.33 -2.41
C GLN A 114 -5.28 -8.13 -3.66
N HIS A 115 -4.57 -7.93 -4.78
CA HIS A 115 -4.82 -8.71 -5.99
C HIS A 115 -4.51 -10.20 -5.81
N VAL A 116 -3.42 -10.55 -5.12
CA VAL A 116 -3.06 -11.95 -4.84
C VAL A 116 -4.02 -12.57 -3.84
N LEU A 117 -4.45 -11.81 -2.83
CA LEU A 117 -5.45 -12.24 -1.86
C LEU A 117 -6.77 -12.57 -2.55
N LEU A 118 -7.24 -11.72 -3.47
CA LEU A 118 -8.45 -12.00 -4.24
C LEU A 118 -8.35 -13.31 -5.01
N ARG A 119 -7.20 -13.59 -5.64
CA ARG A 119 -6.95 -14.86 -6.32
C ARG A 119 -6.97 -16.05 -5.35
N THR A 120 -6.44 -15.86 -4.16
CA THR A 120 -6.45 -16.86 -3.08
C THR A 120 -7.88 -17.20 -2.66
N ILE A 121 -8.70 -16.17 -2.38
CA ILE A 121 -10.10 -16.33 -1.96
C ILE A 121 -10.94 -16.98 -3.06
N ARG A 122 -10.82 -16.53 -4.30
CA ARG A 122 -11.54 -17.14 -5.45
C ARG A 122 -11.19 -18.61 -5.64
N HIS A 123 -9.89 -18.94 -5.52
CA HIS A 123 -9.45 -20.33 -5.63
C HIS A 123 -10.02 -21.22 -4.53
N LEU A 124 -10.13 -20.69 -3.30
CA LEU A 124 -10.62 -21.44 -2.15
C LEU A 124 -12.15 -21.58 -2.10
N SER A 125 -12.87 -20.51 -2.46
CA SER A 125 -14.33 -20.49 -2.52
C SER A 125 -14.88 -21.22 -3.75
N GLY A 126 -14.10 -21.26 -4.84
CA GLY A 126 -14.60 -21.67 -6.15
C GLY A 126 -15.49 -20.61 -6.82
N ASP A 127 -15.61 -19.42 -6.23
CA ASP A 127 -16.45 -18.34 -6.73
C ASP A 127 -15.60 -17.21 -7.35
N GLU A 128 -15.65 -17.11 -8.67
CA GLU A 128 -14.95 -16.06 -9.43
C GLU A 128 -15.61 -14.68 -9.33
N THR A 129 -16.79 -14.57 -8.71
CA THR A 129 -17.53 -13.32 -8.57
C THR A 129 -17.03 -12.45 -7.40
N HIS A 130 -16.23 -13.01 -6.47
CA HIS A 130 -15.60 -12.23 -5.41
C HIS A 130 -14.83 -11.03 -5.96
N LYS A 131 -14.95 -9.88 -5.30
CA LYS A 131 -14.23 -8.65 -5.62
C LYS A 131 -13.63 -8.08 -4.33
N VAL A 132 -12.50 -7.40 -4.45
CA VAL A 132 -11.92 -6.63 -3.32
C VAL A 132 -12.80 -5.42 -3.02
N TYR A 133 -13.36 -4.79 -4.06
CA TYR A 133 -14.25 -3.65 -3.97
C TYR A 133 -15.19 -3.59 -5.19
N GLN A 134 -16.25 -2.80 -5.11
CA GLN A 134 -17.14 -2.49 -6.23
C GLN A 134 -16.76 -1.14 -6.87
N PRO A 135 -16.87 -0.99 -8.20
CA PRO A 135 -16.61 0.29 -8.84
C PRO A 135 -17.54 1.38 -8.30
N GLY A 136 -16.94 2.42 -7.71
CA GLY A 136 -17.64 3.58 -7.17
C GLY A 136 -18.14 3.43 -5.74
N ASP A 137 -17.76 2.36 -5.03
CA ASP A 137 -18.12 2.20 -3.62
C ASP A 137 -17.37 3.15 -2.69
N GLY A 138 -16.28 3.76 -3.16
CA GLY A 138 -15.49 4.67 -2.34
C GLY A 138 -14.85 3.95 -1.15
N SER A 139 -14.54 2.67 -1.29
CA SER A 139 -13.75 1.92 -0.31
C SER A 139 -12.29 2.38 -0.32
N VAL A 140 -11.58 2.11 0.77
CA VAL A 140 -10.14 2.37 0.89
C VAL A 140 -9.38 1.57 -0.15
N GLU A 141 -9.80 0.34 -0.40
CA GLU A 141 -9.26 -0.57 -1.41
C GLU A 141 -9.43 -0.02 -2.82
N GLN A 142 -10.59 0.56 -3.13
CA GLN A 142 -10.80 1.22 -4.41
C GLN A 142 -9.84 2.40 -4.58
N ARG A 143 -9.67 3.24 -3.54
CA ARG A 143 -8.76 4.40 -3.58
C ARG A 143 -7.31 3.98 -3.71
N LEU A 144 -6.87 3.00 -2.92
CA LEU A 144 -5.52 2.41 -3.02
C LEU A 144 -5.25 1.92 -4.45
N ASN A 145 -6.16 1.14 -5.03
CA ASN A 145 -5.96 0.63 -6.38
C ASN A 145 -5.98 1.75 -7.43
N ALA A 146 -6.80 2.79 -7.26
CA ALA A 146 -6.80 3.94 -8.16
C ALA A 146 -5.46 4.70 -8.13
N VAL A 147 -4.93 5.00 -6.94
CA VAL A 147 -3.60 5.63 -6.78
C VAL A 147 -2.49 4.73 -7.35
N HIS A 148 -2.52 3.42 -7.05
CA HIS A 148 -1.55 2.47 -7.61
C HIS A 148 -1.63 2.36 -9.14
N ASN A 149 -2.83 2.37 -9.73
CA ASN A 149 -2.99 2.31 -11.18
C ASN A 149 -2.42 3.55 -11.88
N ALA A 150 -2.50 4.73 -11.25
CA ALA A 150 -1.85 5.94 -11.76
C ALA A 150 -0.33 5.75 -11.88
N LEU A 151 0.30 5.14 -10.86
CA LEU A 151 1.72 4.79 -10.86
C LEU A 151 2.05 3.71 -11.92
N LYS A 152 1.30 2.60 -11.91
CA LYS A 152 1.51 1.46 -12.82
C LYS A 152 1.40 1.84 -14.30
N HIS A 153 0.57 2.82 -14.62
CA HIS A 153 0.32 3.29 -15.99
C HIS A 153 0.93 4.67 -16.27
N ALA A 154 1.95 5.07 -15.52
CA ALA A 154 2.61 6.37 -15.65
C ALA A 154 3.04 6.69 -17.10
N GLU A 155 3.79 5.79 -17.74
CA GLU A 155 4.27 5.99 -19.12
C GLU A 155 3.11 6.17 -20.11
N LYS A 156 2.08 5.31 -20.01
CA LYS A 156 0.90 5.41 -20.86
C LYS A 156 0.17 6.73 -20.65
N ARG A 157 0.09 7.21 -19.40
CA ARG A 157 -0.53 8.50 -19.06
C ARG A 157 0.26 9.67 -19.62
N ILE A 158 1.59 9.63 -19.54
CA ILE A 158 2.47 10.62 -20.15
C ILE A 158 2.23 10.67 -21.67
N ASN A 159 2.29 9.52 -22.35
CA ASN A 159 2.11 9.43 -23.80
C ASN A 159 0.72 9.88 -24.28
N ASN A 160 -0.30 9.74 -23.43
CA ASN A 160 -1.68 10.13 -23.73
C ASN A 160 -2.04 11.55 -23.27
N ASN A 161 -1.09 12.34 -22.75
CA ASN A 161 -1.34 13.65 -22.13
C ASN A 161 -2.41 13.60 -21.00
N GLN A 162 -2.38 12.55 -20.19
CA GLN A 162 -3.28 12.33 -19.04
C GLN A 162 -2.61 12.64 -17.69
N ILE A 163 -1.46 13.30 -17.71
CA ILE A 163 -0.83 13.89 -16.53
C ILE A 163 -1.30 15.34 -16.39
N LEU A 164 -1.37 15.84 -15.16
CA LEU A 164 -1.70 17.25 -14.93
C LEU A 164 -0.67 18.14 -15.65
N PRO A 165 -1.09 19.28 -16.22
CA PRO A 165 -0.16 20.34 -16.61
C PRO A 165 0.76 20.62 -15.41
N ASP A 166 2.06 20.64 -15.65
CA ASP A 166 3.08 20.94 -14.63
C ASP A 166 3.22 19.90 -13.51
N SER A 167 2.77 18.65 -13.74
CA SER A 167 3.13 17.52 -12.88
C SER A 167 4.16 16.61 -13.53
N VAL A 168 5.26 16.35 -12.83
CA VAL A 168 6.28 15.38 -13.23
C VAL A 168 6.01 13.97 -12.70
N SER A 169 5.03 13.81 -11.80
CA SER A 169 4.74 12.54 -11.13
C SER A 169 3.25 12.18 -11.17
N PRO A 170 2.88 10.92 -11.45
CA PRO A 170 1.48 10.47 -11.42
C PRO A 170 0.90 10.40 -10.00
N VAL A 171 1.76 10.37 -8.98
CA VAL A 171 1.41 10.32 -7.56
C VAL A 171 2.28 11.31 -6.80
N TRP A 172 1.71 12.01 -5.83
CA TRP A 172 2.43 12.97 -5.00
C TRP A 172 1.90 12.99 -3.57
N MET A 173 2.70 13.56 -2.65
CA MET A 173 2.32 13.76 -1.25
C MET A 173 1.62 15.10 -1.08
N THR A 174 0.53 15.11 -0.30
CA THR A 174 -0.17 16.30 0.20
C THR A 174 -0.21 16.24 1.73
N ASN A 175 -0.67 17.30 2.40
CA ASN A 175 -0.85 17.28 3.85
C ASN A 175 -1.86 16.20 4.30
N GLU A 176 -2.80 15.82 3.44
CA GLU A 176 -3.85 14.85 3.76
C GLU A 176 -3.46 13.40 3.44
N GLY A 177 -2.54 13.17 2.50
CA GLY A 177 -2.24 11.82 2.04
C GLY A 177 -1.44 11.72 0.74
N LEU A 178 -1.66 10.60 0.05
CA LEU A 178 -1.12 10.30 -1.27
C LEU A 178 -2.15 10.59 -2.35
N GLN A 179 -1.85 11.56 -3.19
CA GLN A 179 -2.74 12.04 -4.23
C GLN A 179 -2.33 11.53 -5.60
N SER A 180 -3.32 11.18 -6.42
CA SER A 180 -3.20 11.06 -7.88
C SER A 180 -4.27 11.91 -8.57
N THR A 181 -4.32 11.91 -9.90
CA THR A 181 -5.43 12.55 -10.63
C THR A 181 -6.77 11.87 -10.41
N ASP A 182 -6.78 10.61 -9.99
CA ASP A 182 -7.98 9.77 -9.96
C ASP A 182 -8.54 9.61 -8.55
N ALA A 183 -7.68 9.69 -7.53
CA ALA A 183 -8.03 9.40 -6.15
C ALA A 183 -7.03 10.04 -5.17
N ASN A 184 -7.41 10.08 -3.91
CA ASN A 184 -6.57 10.39 -2.76
C ASN A 184 -6.59 9.20 -1.80
N LEU A 185 -5.46 8.85 -1.19
CA LEU A 185 -5.40 7.88 -0.10
C LEU A 185 -4.88 8.62 1.13
N THR A 186 -5.72 8.81 2.15
CA THR A 186 -5.36 9.63 3.32
C THR A 186 -4.29 8.96 4.18
N TRP A 187 -3.60 9.71 5.03
CA TRP A 187 -2.61 9.12 5.94
C TRP A 187 -3.20 8.05 6.88
N PRO A 188 -4.35 8.25 7.55
CA PRO A 188 -5.00 7.19 8.33
C PRO A 188 -5.35 5.95 7.49
N GLU A 189 -5.82 6.15 6.26
CA GLU A 189 -6.15 5.06 5.33
C GLU A 189 -4.93 4.19 4.99
N THR A 190 -3.72 4.75 4.97
CA THR A 190 -2.51 3.92 4.82
C THR A 190 -2.35 2.90 5.94
N GLY A 191 -2.79 3.24 7.16
CA GLY A 191 -2.83 2.34 8.30
C GLY A 191 -3.96 1.32 8.20
N GLU A 192 -5.16 1.75 7.78
CA GLU A 192 -6.31 0.86 7.56
C GLU A 192 -6.00 -0.24 6.52
N VAL A 193 -5.32 0.13 5.42
CA VAL A 193 -4.82 -0.83 4.43
C VAL A 193 -3.93 -1.89 5.09
N LEU A 194 -3.01 -1.48 5.95
CA LEU A 194 -2.08 -2.38 6.62
C LEU A 194 -2.78 -3.26 7.67
N ASP A 195 -3.73 -2.70 8.42
CA ASP A 195 -4.56 -3.45 9.36
C ASP A 195 -5.34 -4.57 8.65
N GLU A 196 -5.91 -4.27 7.49
CA GLU A 196 -6.60 -5.25 6.66
C GLU A 196 -5.65 -6.33 6.13
N LEU A 197 -4.46 -5.94 5.61
CA LEU A 197 -3.46 -6.92 5.17
C LEU A 197 -2.99 -7.83 6.31
N ALA A 198 -2.79 -7.27 7.51
CA ALA A 198 -2.40 -8.04 8.68
C ALA A 198 -3.45 -9.05 9.10
N ARG A 199 -4.73 -8.65 9.13
CA ARG A 199 -5.85 -9.54 9.42
C ARG A 199 -5.83 -10.78 8.53
N TRP A 200 -5.65 -10.60 7.22
CA TRP A 200 -5.57 -11.71 6.28
C TRP A 200 -4.28 -12.53 6.44
N ALA A 201 -3.15 -11.88 6.72
CA ALA A 201 -1.88 -12.56 6.90
C ALA A 201 -1.88 -13.48 8.13
N ASP A 202 -2.51 -13.05 9.22
CA ASP A 202 -2.66 -13.83 10.44
C ASP A 202 -3.47 -15.10 10.25
N GLY A 203 -4.49 -15.06 9.38
CA GLY A 203 -5.21 -16.26 8.96
C GLY A 203 -4.36 -17.13 8.02
N LEU A 204 -3.81 -16.52 6.97
CA LEU A 204 -3.23 -17.27 5.84
C LEU A 204 -1.91 -17.97 6.21
N GLN A 205 -1.19 -17.50 7.23
CA GLN A 205 0.03 -18.14 7.73
C GLN A 205 -0.21 -19.54 8.35
N ASN A 206 -1.47 -19.95 8.60
CA ASN A 206 -1.79 -21.28 9.13
C ASN A 206 -2.63 -22.10 8.13
N PRO A 207 -2.00 -22.96 7.30
CA PRO A 207 -2.70 -23.74 6.28
C PRO A 207 -3.81 -24.65 6.81
N SER A 208 -3.62 -25.20 8.01
CA SER A 208 -4.57 -26.14 8.61
C SER A 208 -5.83 -25.46 9.16
N GLY A 209 -5.69 -24.23 9.66
CA GLY A 209 -6.78 -23.45 10.26
C GLY A 209 -7.47 -22.48 9.31
N PHE A 210 -6.89 -22.21 8.14
CA PHE A 210 -7.36 -21.10 7.29
C PHE A 210 -8.82 -21.23 6.83
N SER A 211 -9.28 -22.43 6.44
CA SER A 211 -10.68 -22.62 6.01
C SER A 211 -11.69 -22.44 7.14
N GLU A 212 -11.30 -22.66 8.39
CA GLU A 212 -12.14 -22.38 9.55
C GLU A 212 -12.14 -20.88 9.87
N TRP A 213 -10.95 -20.27 9.89
CA TRP A 213 -10.79 -18.84 10.07
C TRP A 213 -11.60 -18.04 9.03
N LEU A 214 -11.53 -18.43 7.75
CA LEU A 214 -12.27 -17.78 6.66
C LEU A 214 -13.78 -17.83 6.87
N ARG A 215 -14.31 -18.96 7.35
CA ARG A 215 -15.74 -19.11 7.67
C ARG A 215 -16.16 -18.22 8.84
N GLY A 216 -15.30 -18.05 9.84
CA GLY A 216 -15.54 -17.13 10.96
C GLY A 216 -15.67 -15.67 10.50
N GLN A 217 -14.82 -15.24 9.56
CA GLN A 217 -14.86 -13.86 9.04
C GLN A 217 -16.14 -13.53 8.27
N SER A 218 -16.75 -14.50 7.58
CA SER A 218 -18.02 -14.28 6.86
C SER A 218 -19.22 -14.13 7.80
N ALA A 219 -19.15 -14.67 9.02
CA ALA A 219 -20.27 -14.64 9.97
C ALA A 219 -20.41 -13.30 10.71
N ASP A 220 -19.33 -12.52 10.79
CA ASP A 220 -19.31 -11.20 11.44
C ASP A 220 -19.70 -10.04 10.49
N SER A 221 -20.04 -10.35 9.24
CA SER A 221 -20.38 -9.39 8.19
C SER A 221 -21.89 -9.29 7.89
N ASP A 222 -22.72 -10.12 8.55
CA ASP A 222 -24.19 -10.18 8.46
C ASP A 222 -24.85 -9.61 9.72
#